data_AF-A0A8J7W0Z8-F1
#
_entry.id   AF-A0A8J7W0Z8-F1
#
_cell.length_a   1.000
_cell.length_b   1.000
_cell.length_c   1.000
_cell.angle_alpha   90.00
_cell.angle_beta   90.00
_cell.angle_gamma   90.00
#
_symmetry.space_group_name_H-M   'P 1'
#
loop_
_entity.id
_entity.type
_entity.pdbx_description
1 polymer ?
#
loop_
_entity_poly.entity_id
_entity_poly.type
_entity_poly.pdbx_seq_one_letter_code
_entity_poly.pdbx_strand_id
1 'polypeptide(L)'
;MSNIMANREVCDLTLLDYATKKPFMYIDYANVTTNENQSTSVFAKGGKGAPRRIRFDGEKVSTLTLETQMITPELIAVLAGSQVITGQNVFKRKVLVSETISESTSLTFPAGETPIEGTLAVYPAASDCMESAAVQGTLSANKFTFTTAAAADGEYVCYYQIAGDDSVKTIQYKSDSFPKEFVLYGDTVMKGEDGSLNGYQLHAYKAQPQGSFKMGFQSTGDPGTFSVTFDLLADADKNILDYHLIEA
;
A
#
# COMPACT_ATOMS: atom_id res chain seq x y z
N MET A 1 1.40 -40.54 -17.87
CA MET A 1 2.14 -40.64 -16.59
C MET A 1 1.41 -39.80 -15.57
N SER A 2 1.38 -40.20 -14.30
CA SER A 2 0.84 -39.35 -13.25
C SER A 2 1.93 -38.34 -12.89
N ASN A 3 1.81 -37.09 -13.36
CA ASN A 3 2.77 -36.04 -13.04
C ASN A 3 2.50 -35.54 -11.61
N ILE A 4 3.01 -36.28 -10.63
CA ILE A 4 2.97 -35.87 -9.22
C ILE A 4 4.04 -34.81 -9.02
N MET A 5 3.61 -33.65 -8.51
CA MET A 5 4.47 -32.48 -8.35
C MET A 5 4.23 -31.86 -6.98
N ALA A 6 5.28 -31.32 -6.40
CA ALA A 6 5.21 -30.56 -5.17
C ALA A 6 5.75 -29.14 -5.40
N ASN A 7 5.08 -28.15 -4.82
CA ASN A 7 5.52 -26.77 -4.79
C ASN A 7 5.99 -26.38 -3.39
N ARG A 8 7.12 -25.65 -3.31
CA ARG A 8 7.64 -25.00 -2.10
C ARG A 8 8.02 -23.53 -2.36
N GLU A 9 7.96 -23.08 -3.61
CA GLU A 9 8.39 -21.77 -4.05
C GLU A 9 7.19 -20.82 -4.14
N VAL A 10 7.46 -19.52 -4.00
CA VAL A 10 6.46 -18.45 -4.15
C VAL A 10 6.36 -18.07 -5.63
N CYS A 11 5.20 -17.52 -6.04
CA CYS A 11 5.05 -17.04 -7.41
C CYS A 11 5.52 -15.60 -7.56
N ASP A 12 6.32 -15.33 -8.58
CA ASP A 12 6.60 -13.97 -9.06
C ASP A 12 5.41 -13.48 -9.88
N LEU A 13 4.85 -12.31 -9.55
CA LEU A 13 3.63 -11.83 -10.17
C LEU A 13 3.91 -10.71 -11.19
N THR A 14 3.43 -10.88 -12.42
CA THR A 14 3.39 -9.82 -13.44
C THR A 14 1.94 -9.36 -13.66
N LEU A 15 1.67 -8.10 -13.35
CA LEU A 15 0.39 -7.42 -13.58
C LEU A 15 0.45 -6.66 -14.90
N LEU A 16 -0.46 -6.95 -15.83
CA LEU A 16 -0.66 -6.16 -17.05
C LEU A 16 -1.97 -5.38 -16.97
N ASP A 17 -1.97 -4.16 -17.47
CA ASP A 17 -3.20 -3.36 -17.59
C ASP A 17 -4.22 -4.09 -18.48
N TYR A 18 -5.46 -4.25 -17.99
CA TYR A 18 -6.44 -5.10 -18.67
C TYR A 18 -6.86 -4.58 -20.05
N ALA A 19 -6.86 -3.26 -20.27
CA ALA A 19 -7.27 -2.64 -21.54
C ALA A 19 -6.15 -2.67 -22.58
N THR A 20 -4.91 -2.36 -22.18
CA THR A 20 -3.77 -2.21 -23.09
C THR A 20 -2.90 -3.46 -23.21
N LYS A 21 -3.04 -4.41 -22.27
CA LYS A 21 -2.21 -5.62 -22.13
C LYS A 21 -0.71 -5.32 -22.02
N LYS A 22 -0.34 -4.13 -21.51
CA LYS A 22 1.05 -3.74 -21.28
C LYS A 22 1.44 -3.98 -19.82
N PRO A 23 2.72 -4.37 -19.54
CA PRO A 23 3.16 -4.60 -18.17
C PRO A 23 2.99 -3.33 -17.34
N PHE A 24 2.35 -3.47 -16.19
CA PHE A 24 2.09 -2.38 -15.24
C PHE A 24 2.99 -2.52 -14.01
N MET A 25 3.14 -3.73 -13.48
CA MET A 25 3.94 -4.00 -12.28
C MET A 25 4.46 -5.43 -12.29
N TYR A 26 5.66 -5.61 -11.72
CA TYR A 26 6.25 -6.90 -11.42
C TYR A 26 6.54 -6.99 -9.91
N ILE A 27 6.24 -8.13 -9.30
CA ILE A 27 6.36 -8.40 -7.87
C ILE A 27 7.14 -9.72 -7.71
N ASP A 28 8.42 -9.61 -7.34
CA ASP A 28 9.33 -10.73 -7.02
C ASP A 28 9.60 -10.86 -5.51
N TYR A 29 9.02 -9.96 -4.72
CA TYR A 29 9.25 -9.81 -3.28
C TYR A 29 8.11 -10.39 -2.43
N ALA A 30 7.25 -11.23 -3.03
CA ALA A 30 6.18 -11.93 -2.32
C ALA A 30 6.78 -12.97 -1.35
N ASN A 31 6.27 -13.02 -0.12
CA ASN A 31 6.66 -14.05 0.85
C ASN A 31 5.72 -15.26 0.77
N VAL A 32 4.44 -15.02 0.45
CA VAL A 32 3.43 -16.07 0.27
C VAL A 32 2.49 -15.66 -0.85
N THR A 33 2.18 -16.60 -1.74
CA THR A 33 1.13 -16.48 -2.75
C THR A 33 0.16 -17.64 -2.59
N THR A 34 -1.10 -17.34 -2.33
CA THR A 34 -2.16 -18.35 -2.14
C THR A 34 -3.26 -18.11 -3.14
N ASN A 35 -3.56 -19.11 -3.97
CA ASN A 35 -4.76 -19.11 -4.80
C ASN A 35 -5.83 -20.00 -4.15
N GLU A 36 -7.02 -19.44 -3.94
CA GLU A 36 -8.16 -20.15 -3.36
C GLU A 36 -9.30 -20.20 -4.38
N ASN A 37 -9.75 -21.42 -4.70
CA ASN A 37 -10.87 -21.67 -5.61
C ASN A 37 -12.03 -22.27 -4.83
N GLN A 38 -13.13 -21.52 -4.70
CA GLN A 38 -14.36 -21.98 -4.07
C GLN A 38 -15.45 -22.17 -5.12
N SER A 39 -16.18 -23.28 -5.01
CA SER A 39 -17.37 -23.56 -5.83
C SER A 39 -18.52 -23.87 -4.90
N THR A 40 -19.59 -23.08 -5.01
CA THR A 40 -20.81 -23.34 -4.25
C THR A 40 -21.65 -24.41 -4.97
N SER A 41 -22.25 -25.32 -4.22
CA SER A 41 -23.26 -26.21 -4.80
C SER A 41 -24.47 -26.32 -3.88
N VAL A 42 -25.64 -26.03 -4.44
CA VAL A 42 -26.92 -26.09 -3.75
C VAL A 42 -27.60 -27.41 -4.10
N PHE A 43 -28.20 -28.07 -3.11
CA PHE A 43 -28.81 -29.38 -3.31
C PHE A 43 -30.33 -29.31 -3.14
N ALA A 44 -31.10 -29.80 -4.11
CA ALA A 44 -32.51 -30.09 -3.88
C ALA A 44 -32.63 -31.36 -3.01
N LYS A 45 -33.41 -31.26 -1.94
CA LYS A 45 -33.63 -32.34 -0.96
C LYS A 45 -35.06 -32.86 -1.07
N GLY A 46 -35.28 -34.17 -0.95
CA GLY A 46 -36.63 -34.75 -1.15
C GLY A 46 -36.90 -36.03 -0.37
N GLY A 47 -38.08 -36.13 0.24
CA GLY A 47 -38.56 -37.25 1.07
C GLY A 47 -38.50 -36.97 2.58
N LYS A 48 -39.08 -37.86 3.40
CA LYS A 48 -38.91 -37.81 4.87
C LYS A 48 -37.42 -38.04 5.20
N GLY A 49 -36.81 -37.09 5.92
CA GLY A 49 -35.37 -37.06 6.20
C GLY A 49 -34.53 -36.18 5.28
N ALA A 50 -35.15 -35.52 4.27
CA ALA A 50 -34.51 -34.54 3.39
C ALA A 50 -33.11 -34.93 2.82
N PRO A 51 -32.91 -36.15 2.28
CA PRO A 51 -31.66 -36.51 1.63
C PRO A 51 -31.43 -35.64 0.37
N ARG A 52 -30.17 -35.31 0.08
CA ARG A 52 -29.74 -34.56 -1.12
C ARG A 52 -30.01 -35.41 -2.37
N ARG A 53 -30.73 -34.89 -3.37
CA ARG A 53 -31.17 -35.63 -4.57
C ARG A 53 -30.62 -35.07 -5.88
N ILE A 54 -30.57 -33.76 -6.02
CA ILE A 54 -30.09 -33.07 -7.23
C ILE A 54 -29.10 -32.00 -6.78
N ARG A 55 -27.96 -31.91 -7.46
CA ARG A 55 -26.92 -30.90 -7.22
C ARG A 55 -27.01 -29.83 -8.31
N PHE A 56 -27.04 -28.57 -7.90
CA PHE A 56 -26.88 -27.41 -8.76
C PHE A 56 -25.52 -26.79 -8.43
N ASP A 57 -24.63 -26.76 -9.41
CA ASP A 57 -23.38 -26.01 -9.34
C ASP A 57 -23.71 -24.52 -9.43
N GLY A 58 -23.22 -23.74 -8.46
CA GLY A 58 -23.43 -22.30 -8.33
C GLY A 58 -22.21 -21.50 -8.76
N GLU A 59 -22.06 -20.31 -8.17
CA GLU A 59 -20.97 -19.37 -8.44
C GLU A 59 -19.61 -20.01 -8.13
N LYS A 60 -18.69 -19.89 -9.09
CA LYS A 60 -17.27 -20.14 -8.90
C LYS A 60 -16.62 -18.81 -8.52
N VAL A 61 -16.04 -18.76 -7.32
CA VAL A 61 -15.30 -17.60 -6.82
C VAL A 61 -13.86 -18.03 -6.67
N SER A 62 -12.95 -17.29 -7.28
CA SER A 62 -11.51 -17.50 -7.13
C SER A 62 -10.87 -16.22 -6.63
N THR A 63 -10.00 -16.36 -5.64
CA THR A 63 -9.27 -15.24 -5.06
C THR A 63 -7.79 -15.57 -5.02
N LEU A 64 -6.95 -14.61 -5.35
CA LEU A 64 -5.50 -14.71 -5.20
C LEU A 64 -5.05 -13.76 -4.09
N THR A 65 -4.41 -14.29 -3.06
CA THR A 65 -3.86 -13.51 -1.94
C THR A 65 -2.33 -13.51 -2.00
N LEU A 66 -1.77 -12.31 -1.99
CA LEU A 66 -0.35 -12.00 -1.88
C LEU A 66 -0.07 -11.53 -0.45
N GLU A 67 0.96 -12.09 0.19
CA GLU A 67 1.52 -11.56 1.44
C GLU A 67 2.99 -11.21 1.25
N THR A 68 3.36 -9.99 1.66
CA THR A 68 4.74 -9.52 1.59
C THR A 68 5.08 -8.63 2.79
N GLN A 69 6.36 -8.59 3.14
CA GLN A 69 6.90 -7.63 4.11
C GLN A 69 7.50 -6.39 3.42
N MET A 70 7.65 -6.42 2.09
CA MET A 70 8.17 -5.33 1.29
C MET A 70 7.01 -4.57 0.65
N ILE A 71 6.94 -3.26 0.88
CA ILE A 71 5.86 -2.41 0.38
C ILE A 71 6.45 -1.35 -0.53
N THR A 72 5.97 -1.28 -1.77
CA THR A 72 6.33 -0.22 -2.71
C THR A 72 5.20 0.81 -2.86
N PRO A 73 5.51 2.09 -3.14
CA PRO A 73 4.49 3.10 -3.42
C PRO A 73 3.55 2.69 -4.55
N GLU A 74 4.07 2.00 -5.57
CA GLU A 74 3.30 1.51 -6.70
C GLU A 74 2.30 0.44 -6.27
N LEU A 75 2.66 -0.47 -5.36
CA LEU A 75 1.74 -1.50 -4.85
C LEU A 75 0.57 -0.85 -4.10
N ILE A 76 0.84 0.17 -3.30
CA ILE A 76 -0.22 0.94 -2.63
C ILE A 76 -1.07 1.71 -3.65
N ALA A 77 -0.46 2.26 -4.70
CA ALA A 77 -1.16 3.00 -5.75
C ALA A 77 -2.16 2.12 -6.53
N VAL A 78 -1.80 0.85 -6.81
CA VAL A 78 -2.70 -0.16 -7.39
C VAL A 78 -3.95 -0.36 -6.53
N LEU A 79 -3.76 -0.47 -5.21
CA LEU A 79 -4.85 -0.70 -4.25
C LEU A 79 -5.69 0.55 -3.99
N ALA A 80 -5.08 1.72 -4.08
CA ALA A 80 -5.79 2.99 -3.98
C ALA A 80 -6.52 3.38 -5.27
N GLY A 81 -6.32 2.64 -6.38
CA GLY A 81 -6.85 3.02 -7.69
C GLY A 81 -6.33 4.37 -8.19
N SER A 82 -5.16 4.79 -7.72
CA SER A 82 -4.61 6.13 -7.95
C SER A 82 -3.22 6.06 -8.56
N GLN A 83 -2.73 7.17 -9.11
CA GLN A 83 -1.35 7.28 -9.56
C GLN A 83 -0.48 7.84 -8.44
N VAL A 84 0.80 7.46 -8.44
CA VAL A 84 1.81 8.09 -7.59
C VAL A 84 2.08 9.49 -8.12
N ILE A 85 1.80 10.51 -7.31
CA ILE A 85 2.13 11.91 -7.61
C ILE A 85 3.36 12.35 -6.82
N THR A 86 4.10 13.32 -7.35
CA THR A 86 5.32 13.85 -6.71
C THR A 86 5.14 15.28 -6.20
N GLY A 87 6.03 15.74 -5.32
CA GLY A 87 6.12 17.17 -4.96
C GLY A 87 5.06 17.68 -3.98
N GLN A 88 4.30 16.80 -3.31
CA GLN A 88 3.32 17.24 -2.31
C GLN A 88 3.99 17.77 -1.05
N ASN A 89 3.37 18.76 -0.41
CA ASN A 89 3.90 19.37 0.82
C ASN A 89 4.05 18.34 1.94
N VAL A 90 5.16 18.43 2.68
CA VAL A 90 5.49 17.51 3.77
C VAL A 90 5.32 18.21 5.11
N PHE A 91 4.53 17.62 5.99
CA PHE A 91 4.39 18.09 7.36
C PHE A 91 5.60 17.70 8.21
N LYS A 92 6.13 18.65 8.98
CA LYS A 92 7.26 18.47 9.89
C LYS A 92 6.93 19.00 11.28
N ARG A 93 7.45 18.29 12.28
CA ARG A 93 7.56 18.74 13.66
C ARG A 93 9.05 18.87 13.99
N LYS A 94 9.48 20.01 14.53
CA LYS A 94 10.88 20.24 14.92
C LYS A 94 10.97 21.03 16.21
N VAL A 95 11.91 20.64 17.07
CA VAL A 95 12.28 21.44 18.25
C VAL A 95 13.43 22.36 17.84
N LEU A 96 13.27 23.66 18.05
CA LEU A 96 14.26 24.68 17.76
C LEU A 96 14.50 25.52 19.01
N VAL A 97 15.75 25.97 19.19
CA VAL A 97 16.10 26.89 20.27
C VAL A 97 15.99 28.30 19.73
N SER A 98 15.33 29.20 20.48
CA SER A 98 15.26 30.60 20.10
C SER A 98 16.60 31.30 20.28
N GLU A 99 16.83 32.33 19.48
CA GLU A 99 17.95 33.25 19.61
C GLU A 99 17.42 34.66 19.81
N THR A 100 17.82 35.29 20.92
CA THR A 100 17.44 36.65 21.27
C THR A 100 18.63 37.59 21.08
N ILE A 101 18.48 38.56 20.17
CA ILE A 101 19.47 39.61 19.92
C ILE A 101 18.81 40.95 20.22
N SER A 102 19.29 41.62 21.27
CA SER A 102 18.67 42.85 21.80
C SER A 102 17.20 42.60 22.21
N GLU A 103 16.23 43.36 21.70
CA GLU A 103 14.79 43.25 22.03
C GLU A 103 14.00 42.36 21.05
N SER A 104 14.67 41.51 20.26
CA SER A 104 14.03 40.64 19.26
C SER A 104 14.43 39.18 19.45
N THR A 105 13.44 38.30 19.53
CA THR A 105 13.61 36.84 19.60
C THR A 105 13.20 36.18 18.28
N SER A 106 13.95 35.17 17.85
CA SER A 106 13.67 34.47 16.59
C SER A 106 14.05 33.00 16.59
N LEU A 107 13.45 32.23 15.69
CA LEU A 107 13.78 30.84 15.39
C LEU A 107 14.26 30.73 13.95
N THR A 108 15.40 30.06 13.75
CA THR A 108 15.98 29.84 12.42
C THR A 108 15.77 28.40 11.99
N PHE A 109 15.07 28.20 10.88
CA PHE A 109 14.88 26.90 10.26
C PHE A 109 16.12 26.50 9.45
N PRO A 110 16.52 25.21 9.45
CA PRO A 110 17.64 24.75 8.64
C PRO A 110 17.43 25.00 7.14
N ALA A 111 18.54 25.09 6.41
CA ALA A 111 18.51 25.21 4.96
C ALA A 111 17.75 24.03 4.33
N GLY A 112 16.86 24.33 3.37
CA GLY A 112 15.99 23.34 2.73
C GLY A 112 14.71 22.99 3.50
N GLU A 113 14.48 23.57 4.68
CA GLU A 113 13.26 23.37 5.47
C GLU A 113 12.46 24.65 5.66
N THR A 114 12.36 25.49 4.62
CA THR A 114 11.59 26.72 4.64
C THR A 114 10.10 26.42 4.90
N PRO A 115 9.53 26.87 6.03
CA PRO A 115 8.11 26.69 6.28
C PRO A 115 7.28 27.45 5.24
N ILE A 116 6.18 26.84 4.80
CA ILE A 116 5.20 27.52 3.95
C ILE A 116 4.43 28.52 4.80
N GLU A 117 4.29 29.74 4.29
CA GLU A 117 3.55 30.81 4.96
C GLU A 117 2.10 30.37 5.28
N GLY A 118 1.63 30.69 6.48
CA GLY A 118 0.30 30.29 6.97
C GLY A 118 0.19 28.86 7.50
N THR A 119 1.25 28.03 7.41
CA THR A 119 1.24 26.64 7.93
C THR A 119 2.02 26.47 9.24
N LEU A 120 2.81 27.48 9.64
CA LEU A 120 3.68 27.41 10.80
C LEU A 120 2.91 27.72 12.09
N ALA A 121 2.97 26.78 13.04
CA ALA A 121 2.56 26.97 14.42
C ALA A 121 3.76 26.73 15.36
N VAL A 122 3.96 27.63 16.32
CA VAL A 122 5.10 27.60 17.25
C VAL A 122 4.58 27.60 18.68
N TYR A 123 5.06 26.66 19.49
CA TYR A 123 4.71 26.50 20.90
C TYR A 123 5.97 26.41 21.77
N PRO A 124 5.98 26.94 23.00
CA PRO A 124 7.01 26.62 23.98
C PRO A 124 7.04 25.10 24.25
N ALA A 125 8.22 24.50 24.40
CA ALA A 125 8.33 23.05 24.60
C ALA A 125 7.60 22.54 25.85
N ALA A 126 7.52 23.35 26.90
CA ALA A 126 6.79 23.04 28.13
C ALA A 126 5.26 23.10 27.97
N SER A 127 4.74 23.63 26.86
CA SER A 127 3.30 23.83 26.61
C SER A 127 2.92 23.50 25.17
N ASP A 128 3.46 22.38 24.67
CA ASP A 128 3.22 21.87 23.31
C ASP A 128 1.72 21.66 23.04
N CYS A 129 1.26 22.06 21.84
CA CYS A 129 -0.13 22.00 21.38
C CYS A 129 -1.18 22.70 22.27
N MET A 130 -0.76 23.59 23.19
CA MET A 130 -1.69 24.44 23.94
C MET A 130 -1.94 25.75 23.18
N GLU A 131 -3.15 25.91 22.65
CA GLU A 131 -3.55 27.09 21.86
C GLU A 131 -3.27 28.41 22.58
N SER A 132 -3.52 28.48 23.89
CA SER A 132 -3.28 29.67 24.70
C SER A 132 -1.80 30.05 24.85
N ALA A 133 -0.90 29.12 24.55
CA ALA A 133 0.55 29.31 24.60
C ALA A 133 1.18 29.50 23.21
N ALA A 134 0.38 29.55 22.14
CA ALA A 134 0.88 29.72 20.78
C ALA A 134 1.63 31.04 20.63
N VAL A 135 2.86 30.95 20.12
CA VAL A 135 3.72 32.12 19.90
C VAL A 135 3.34 32.79 18.59
N GLN A 136 2.96 34.06 18.68
CA GLN A 136 2.69 34.90 17.49
C GLN A 136 3.98 35.51 16.95
N GLY A 137 4.07 35.63 15.64
CA GLY A 137 5.25 36.16 14.97
C GLY A 137 5.11 36.22 13.46
N THR A 138 6.16 36.70 12.81
CA THR A 138 6.25 36.83 11.35
C THR A 138 7.33 35.89 10.82
N LEU A 139 6.97 35.07 9.84
CA LEU A 139 7.92 34.27 9.09
C LEU A 139 8.45 35.08 7.90
N SER A 140 9.76 35.18 7.76
CA SER A 140 10.41 35.71 6.57
C SER A 140 11.56 34.79 6.17
N ALA A 141 11.46 34.22 4.98
CA ALA A 141 12.35 33.15 4.51
C ALA A 141 12.46 32.02 5.56
N ASN A 142 13.67 31.73 6.05
CA ASN A 142 13.92 30.68 7.03
C ASN A 142 13.91 31.17 8.49
N LYS A 143 13.41 32.37 8.76
CA LYS A 143 13.47 32.97 10.09
C LYS A 143 12.08 33.39 10.55
N PHE A 144 11.64 32.83 11.67
CA PHE A 144 10.43 33.25 12.36
C PHE A 144 10.81 34.21 13.49
N THR A 145 10.27 35.42 13.46
CA THR A 145 10.54 36.46 14.47
C THR A 145 9.30 36.66 15.33
N PHE A 146 9.47 36.66 16.64
CA PHE A 146 8.36 36.71 17.59
C PHE A 146 7.79 38.13 17.61
N THR A 147 6.46 38.27 17.72
CA THR A 147 5.82 39.57 17.90
C THR A 147 6.15 40.16 19.28
N THR A 148 6.24 39.30 20.29
CA THR A 148 6.70 39.65 21.65
C THR A 148 7.96 38.87 21.94
N ALA A 149 9.06 39.56 22.25
CA ALA A 149 10.33 38.92 22.58
C ALA A 149 10.18 37.99 23.79
N ALA A 150 10.86 36.85 23.75
CA ALA A 150 10.91 35.94 24.88
C ALA A 150 11.76 36.56 26.00
N ALA A 151 11.39 36.27 27.26
CA ALA A 151 12.14 36.75 28.41
C ALA A 151 13.55 36.14 28.51
N ALA A 152 13.73 34.94 27.95
CA ALA A 152 14.99 34.24 27.81
C ALA A 152 14.91 33.26 26.63
N ASP A 153 16.07 32.84 26.12
CA ASP A 153 16.12 31.81 25.10
C ASP A 153 15.71 30.45 25.64
N GLY A 154 15.03 29.66 24.81
CA GLY A 154 14.48 28.36 25.21
C GLY A 154 14.07 27.50 24.01
N GLU A 155 13.60 26.30 24.30
CA GLU A 155 13.14 25.35 23.29
C GLU A 155 11.68 25.60 22.89
N TYR A 156 11.43 25.58 21.59
CA TYR A 156 10.11 25.73 20.98
C TYR A 156 9.85 24.58 20.01
N VAL A 157 8.64 24.04 20.08
CA VAL A 157 8.13 23.04 19.15
C VAL A 157 7.44 23.76 17.99
N CYS A 158 7.94 23.54 16.78
CA CYS A 158 7.42 24.10 15.55
C CYS A 158 6.75 23.00 14.72
N TYR A 159 5.52 23.26 14.29
CA TYR A 159 4.76 22.44 13.34
C TYR A 159 4.57 23.22 12.07
N TYR A 160 4.95 22.67 10.92
CA TYR A 160 4.89 23.39 9.66
C TYR A 160 4.88 22.43 8.47
N GLN A 161 4.47 22.94 7.32
CA GLN A 161 4.67 22.26 6.04
C GLN A 161 5.88 22.85 5.32
N ILE A 162 6.62 22.00 4.62
CA ILE A 162 7.61 22.42 3.63
C ILE A 162 7.13 22.02 2.24
N ALA A 163 7.55 22.76 1.21
CA ALA A 163 7.30 22.36 -0.17
C ALA A 163 7.99 21.01 -0.43
N GLY A 164 7.26 20.05 -0.99
CA GLY A 164 7.83 18.78 -1.41
C GLY A 164 8.60 18.91 -2.72
N ASP A 165 9.57 18.03 -2.93
CA ASP A 165 10.26 17.86 -4.20
C ASP A 165 9.84 16.54 -4.87
N ASP A 166 10.48 16.20 -6.00
CA ASP A 166 10.15 14.99 -6.74
C ASP A 166 10.45 13.66 -6.01
N SER A 167 11.17 13.72 -4.88
CA SER A 167 11.41 12.57 -4.01
C SER A 167 10.17 12.21 -3.17
N VAL A 168 9.26 13.16 -2.95
CA VAL A 168 8.04 12.93 -2.17
C VAL A 168 7.01 12.19 -3.00
N LYS A 169 6.90 10.87 -2.84
CA LYS A 169 5.87 10.04 -3.49
C LYS A 169 4.59 10.03 -2.66
N THR A 170 3.50 10.48 -3.25
CA THR A 170 2.18 10.52 -2.60
C THR A 170 1.19 9.63 -3.34
N ILE A 171 0.47 8.80 -2.58
CA ILE A 171 -0.67 8.04 -3.06
C ILE A 171 -1.95 8.67 -2.47
N GLN A 172 -2.89 9.03 -3.33
CA GLN A 172 -4.15 9.65 -2.89
C GLN A 172 -5.25 8.58 -2.83
N TYR A 173 -5.75 8.32 -1.63
CA TYR A 173 -6.95 7.51 -1.46
C TYR A 173 -8.19 8.42 -1.54
N LYS A 174 -8.97 8.31 -2.61
CA LYS A 174 -10.17 9.13 -2.85
C LYS A 174 -11.41 8.25 -2.85
N SER A 175 -12.55 8.83 -2.49
CA SER A 175 -13.84 8.13 -2.48
C SER A 175 -14.35 7.73 -3.87
N ASP A 176 -13.84 8.36 -4.93
CA ASP A 176 -14.25 8.17 -6.32
C ASP A 176 -13.20 7.43 -7.17
N SER A 177 -12.11 6.97 -6.53
CA SER A 177 -11.04 6.23 -7.19
C SER A 177 -11.08 4.77 -6.74
N PHE A 178 -11.12 3.86 -7.71
CA PHE A 178 -11.26 2.42 -7.48
C PHE A 178 -10.14 1.65 -8.19
N PRO A 179 -9.67 0.53 -7.61
CA PRO A 179 -8.71 -0.36 -8.27
C PRO A 179 -9.21 -0.81 -9.63
N LYS A 180 -8.33 -0.70 -10.63
CA LYS A 180 -8.58 -1.19 -11.99
C LYS A 180 -8.42 -2.71 -12.06
N GLU A 181 -8.93 -3.30 -13.13
CA GLU A 181 -8.69 -4.70 -13.41
C GLU A 181 -7.37 -4.90 -14.17
N PHE A 182 -6.72 -6.04 -13.92
CA PHE A 182 -5.45 -6.44 -14.49
C PHE A 182 -5.53 -7.85 -15.09
N VAL A 183 -4.64 -8.18 -16.01
CA VAL A 183 -4.27 -9.57 -16.30
C VAL A 183 -3.10 -9.91 -15.40
N LEU A 184 -3.12 -11.07 -14.74
CA LEU A 184 -2.08 -11.46 -13.78
C LEU A 184 -1.45 -12.78 -14.21
N TYR A 185 -0.12 -12.78 -14.34
CA TYR A 185 0.69 -13.97 -14.49
C TYR A 185 1.48 -14.21 -13.20
N GLY A 186 1.50 -15.44 -12.72
CA GLY A 186 2.28 -15.87 -11.56
C GLY A 186 3.22 -17.01 -11.94
N ASP A 187 4.51 -16.75 -12.00
CA ASP A 187 5.51 -17.73 -12.42
C ASP A 187 6.20 -18.36 -11.21
N THR A 188 6.36 -19.68 -11.22
CA THR A 188 7.09 -20.44 -10.19
C THR A 188 7.62 -21.76 -10.77
N VAL A 189 8.29 -22.58 -9.94
CA VAL A 189 8.81 -23.90 -10.35
C VAL A 189 8.24 -25.00 -9.48
N MET A 190 7.88 -26.13 -10.09
CA MET A 190 7.45 -27.33 -9.41
C MET A 190 8.47 -28.44 -9.57
N LYS A 191 8.70 -29.20 -8.50
CA LYS A 191 9.60 -30.35 -8.52
C LYS A 191 8.82 -31.64 -8.79
N GLY A 192 9.23 -32.37 -9.82
CA GLY A 192 8.71 -33.70 -10.15
C GLY A 192 9.34 -34.81 -9.29
N GLU A 193 8.69 -35.97 -9.26
CA GLU A 193 9.19 -37.16 -8.54
C GLU A 193 10.54 -37.68 -9.06
N ASP A 194 10.81 -37.44 -10.35
CA ASP A 194 12.09 -37.74 -11.02
C ASP A 194 13.20 -36.73 -10.68
N GLY A 195 12.89 -35.71 -9.89
CA GLY A 195 13.78 -34.63 -9.53
C GLY A 195 13.87 -33.50 -10.55
N SER A 196 13.12 -33.56 -11.65
CA SER A 196 13.03 -32.47 -12.63
C SER A 196 12.40 -31.21 -12.02
N LEU A 197 12.82 -30.04 -12.52
CA LEU A 197 12.19 -28.75 -12.22
C LEU A 197 11.38 -28.34 -13.45
N ASN A 198 10.07 -28.27 -13.30
CA ASN A 198 9.15 -27.85 -14.35
C ASN A 198 8.64 -26.45 -14.04
N GLY A 199 8.58 -25.59 -15.05
CA GLY A 199 8.00 -24.26 -14.91
C GLY A 199 6.51 -24.37 -14.63
N TYR A 200 5.97 -23.53 -13.78
CA TYR A 200 4.55 -23.46 -13.49
C TYR A 200 4.08 -22.02 -13.55
N GLN A 201 3.10 -21.75 -14.41
CA GLN A 201 2.54 -20.42 -14.58
C GLN A 201 1.05 -20.42 -14.27
N LEU A 202 0.67 -19.58 -13.32
CA LEU A 202 -0.70 -19.19 -13.05
C LEU A 202 -1.06 -18.02 -13.98
N HIS A 203 -2.19 -18.10 -14.69
CA HIS A 203 -2.67 -17.01 -15.54
C HIS A 203 -4.12 -16.65 -15.18
N ALA A 204 -4.31 -15.52 -14.53
CA ALA A 204 -5.64 -14.96 -14.25
C ALA A 204 -6.01 -13.94 -15.32
N TYR A 205 -7.10 -14.20 -16.02
CA TYR A 205 -7.53 -13.44 -17.20
C TYR A 205 -8.05 -12.04 -16.83
N LYS A 206 -8.69 -11.93 -15.66
CA LYS A 206 -9.20 -10.67 -15.11
C LYS A 206 -9.11 -10.70 -13.59
N ALA A 207 -8.14 -9.98 -13.03
CA ALA A 207 -7.92 -9.85 -11.59
C ALA A 207 -8.19 -8.41 -11.15
N GLN A 208 -9.05 -8.22 -10.15
CA GLN A 208 -9.31 -6.90 -9.56
C GLN A 208 -8.86 -6.90 -8.10
N PRO A 209 -7.96 -5.99 -7.68
CA PRO A 209 -7.59 -5.89 -6.28
C PRO A 209 -8.78 -5.47 -5.43
N GLN A 210 -8.93 -6.09 -4.26
CA GLN A 210 -9.86 -5.61 -3.24
C GLN A 210 -9.33 -4.27 -2.70
N GLY A 211 -10.20 -3.26 -2.61
CA GLY A 211 -9.84 -1.93 -2.11
C GLY A 211 -9.51 -1.86 -0.61
N SER A 212 -9.64 -2.99 0.11
CA SER A 212 -9.26 -3.13 1.50
C SER A 212 -7.83 -3.65 1.63
N PHE A 213 -6.97 -2.88 2.29
CA PHE A 213 -5.65 -3.33 2.74
C PHE A 213 -5.46 -3.02 4.22
N LYS A 214 -4.58 -3.77 4.89
CA LYS A 214 -4.20 -3.54 6.28
C LYS A 214 -2.70 -3.28 6.34
N MET A 215 -2.32 -2.18 7.00
CA MET A 215 -0.92 -1.83 7.25
C MET A 215 -0.71 -1.70 8.75
N GLY A 216 0.14 -2.55 9.32
CA GLY A 216 0.49 -2.53 10.74
C GLY A 216 1.84 -1.85 10.95
N PHE A 217 1.93 -0.98 11.97
CA PHE A 217 3.19 -0.37 12.41
C PHE A 217 3.48 -0.86 13.83
N GLN A 218 4.53 -1.66 14.00
CA GLN A 218 4.93 -2.23 15.30
C GLN A 218 6.42 -2.03 15.51
N SER A 219 6.84 -1.75 16.76
CA SER A 219 8.24 -1.48 17.12
C SER A 219 8.98 -2.72 17.65
N THR A 220 8.30 -3.85 17.80
CA THR A 220 8.85 -5.12 18.31
C THR A 220 8.11 -6.29 17.67
N GLY A 221 8.81 -7.40 17.44
CA GLY A 221 8.24 -8.61 16.81
C GLY A 221 8.70 -8.79 15.37
N ASP A 222 8.08 -9.73 14.67
CA ASP A 222 8.35 -9.97 13.26
C ASP A 222 7.94 -8.76 12.40
N PRO A 223 8.63 -8.49 11.27
CA PRO A 223 8.24 -7.41 10.37
C PRO A 223 6.77 -7.51 9.97
N GLY A 224 6.05 -6.39 10.06
CA GLY A 224 4.62 -6.33 9.72
C GLY A 224 4.36 -6.85 8.32
N THR A 225 3.37 -7.73 8.18
CA THR A 225 2.95 -8.28 6.88
C THR A 225 1.90 -7.39 6.23
N PHE A 226 2.08 -7.17 4.94
CA PHE A 226 1.13 -6.51 4.05
C PHE A 226 0.44 -7.58 3.22
N SER A 227 -0.89 -7.66 3.32
CA SER A 227 -1.71 -8.64 2.62
C SER A 227 -2.60 -7.94 1.58
N VAL A 228 -2.61 -8.49 0.37
CA VAL A 228 -3.40 -8.02 -0.76
C VAL A 228 -4.19 -9.18 -1.33
N THR A 229 -5.49 -8.97 -1.53
CA THR A 229 -6.36 -9.96 -2.16
C THR A 229 -6.88 -9.44 -3.49
N PHE A 230 -6.83 -10.28 -4.51
CA PHE A 230 -7.42 -10.04 -5.83
C PHE A 230 -8.62 -10.95 -6.01
N ASP A 231 -9.74 -10.37 -6.42
CA ASP A 231 -10.89 -11.11 -6.92
C ASP A 231 -10.62 -11.48 -8.38
N LEU A 232 -10.66 -12.78 -8.69
CA LEU A 232 -10.50 -13.27 -10.07
C LEU A 232 -11.87 -13.41 -10.71
N LEU A 233 -12.10 -12.61 -11.74
CA LEU A 233 -13.36 -12.46 -12.46
C LEU A 233 -13.32 -13.21 -13.78
N ALA A 234 -14.50 -13.57 -14.28
CA ALA A 234 -14.63 -14.12 -15.63
C ALA A 234 -14.38 -13.01 -16.68
N ASP A 235 -13.59 -13.34 -17.71
CA ASP A 235 -13.46 -12.52 -18.91
C ASP A 235 -14.66 -12.71 -19.86
N ALA A 236 -14.61 -12.08 -21.04
CA ALA A 236 -15.70 -12.16 -22.03
C ALA A 236 -15.93 -13.60 -22.55
N ASP A 237 -14.89 -14.45 -22.51
CA ASP A 237 -14.92 -15.83 -22.96
C ASP A 237 -15.22 -16.81 -21.80
N LYS A 238 -15.49 -16.28 -20.60
CA LYS A 238 -15.77 -17.01 -19.35
C LYS A 238 -14.56 -17.72 -18.74
N ASN A 239 -13.35 -17.32 -19.14
CA ASN A 239 -12.11 -17.78 -18.51
C ASN A 239 -11.90 -17.01 -17.20
N ILE A 240 -11.41 -17.70 -16.17
CA ILE A 240 -11.12 -17.12 -14.85
C ILE A 240 -9.63 -17.26 -14.55
N LEU A 241 -9.13 -18.49 -14.59
CA LEU A 241 -7.79 -18.85 -14.19
C LEU A 241 -7.33 -20.12 -14.91
N ASP A 242 -6.14 -20.06 -15.49
CA ASP A 242 -5.44 -21.22 -16.05
C ASP A 242 -4.16 -21.53 -15.28
N TYR A 243 -3.82 -22.81 -15.24
CA TYR A 243 -2.55 -23.30 -14.73
C TYR A 243 -1.79 -23.99 -15.84
N HIS A 244 -0.62 -23.47 -16.19
CA HIS A 244 0.26 -24.03 -17.20
C HIS A 244 1.43 -24.74 -16.51
N LEU A 245 1.57 -26.03 -16.77
CA LEU A 245 2.81 -26.76 -16.52
C LEU A 245 3.67 -26.68 -17.77
N ILE A 246 4.89 -26.18 -17.62
CA ILE A 246 5.87 -26.02 -18.69
C ILE A 246 6.97 -27.05 -18.43
N GLU A 247 6.86 -28.19 -19.11
CA GLU A 247 7.86 -29.24 -19.08
C GLU A 247 9.11 -28.80 -19.86
N ALA A 248 10.30 -29.08 -19.30
CA ALA A 248 11.59 -28.78 -19.91
C ALA A 248 11.99 -29.81 -20.98
#